data_AF-A0A497NBX8-F1
#
_entry.id   AF-A0A497NBX8-F1
#
_cell.length_a   1.000
_cell.length_b   1.000
_cell.length_c   1.000
_cell.angle_alpha   90.00
_cell.angle_beta   90.00
_cell.angle_gamma   90.00
#
_symmetry.space_group_name_H-M   'P 1'
#
loop_
_entity.id
_entity.type
_entity.pdbx_description
1 polymer ?
#
loop_
_entity_poly.entity_id
_entity_poly.type
_entity_poly.pdbx_seq_one_letter_code
_entity_poly.pdbx_strand_id
1 'polypeptide(L)'
;MWGDYSLGSLQCVNCGKILDYPPVIRCPKCGGLVEYRINIERLKEIDLSGEFSFWRYRPFLPEVKNVASMKEGGTPFYRAK
;
A
#
# COMPACT_ATOMS: atom_id res chain seq x y z
N MET A 1 -13.21 5.55 19.60
CA MET A 1 -11.85 6.05 19.87
C MET A 1 -10.91 5.13 19.10
N TRP A 2 -10.86 5.32 17.77
CA TRP A 2 -10.16 4.42 16.85
C TRP A 2 -8.72 4.89 16.77
N GLY A 3 -7.87 4.29 17.62
CA GLY A 3 -6.44 4.55 17.63
C GLY A 3 -5.79 4.14 16.32
N ASP A 4 -4.75 4.89 15.99
CA ASP A 4 -3.92 4.93 14.79
C ASP A 4 -3.23 3.59 14.40
N TYR A 5 -4.02 2.57 14.05
CA TYR A 5 -3.52 1.21 13.73
C TYR A 5 -3.26 0.95 12.23
N SER A 6 -3.23 1.98 11.38
CA SER A 6 -2.99 1.79 9.93
C SER A 6 -1.53 1.45 9.62
N LEU A 7 -1.27 0.40 8.81
CA LEU A 7 0.10 0.03 8.38
C LEU A 7 0.77 1.14 7.58
N GLY A 8 -0.02 1.99 6.94
CA GLY A 8 0.44 3.13 6.17
C GLY A 8 -0.67 4.13 5.91
N SER A 9 -0.31 5.29 5.38
CA SER A 9 -1.21 6.40 5.09
C SER A 9 -0.84 7.13 3.80
N LEU A 10 -1.79 7.88 3.23
CA LEU A 10 -1.51 8.76 2.10
C LEU A 10 -0.80 10.02 2.60
N GLN A 11 0.39 10.29 2.07
CA GLN A 11 1.24 11.38 2.54
C GLN A 11 1.83 12.16 1.37
N CYS A 12 1.87 13.48 1.52
CA CYS A 12 2.62 14.32 0.59
C CYS A 12 4.12 14.09 0.74
N VAL A 13 4.81 13.80 -0.36
CA VAL A 13 6.26 13.56 -0.36
C VAL A 13 7.07 14.80 -0.02
N ASN A 14 6.52 16.00 -0.22
CA ASN A 14 7.21 17.27 0.04
C ASN A 14 6.99 17.80 1.46
N CYS A 15 5.74 17.86 1.91
CA CYS A 15 5.40 18.52 3.19
C CYS A 15 4.90 17.58 4.29
N GLY A 16 4.85 16.26 4.02
CA GLY A 16 4.42 15.25 4.99
C GLY A 16 2.95 15.30 5.40
N LYS A 17 2.14 16.18 4.79
CA LYS A 17 0.69 16.25 5.09
C LYS A 17 0.06 14.87 4.84
N ILE A 18 -0.61 14.32 5.85
CA ILE A 18 -1.43 13.11 5.76
C ILE A 18 -2.77 13.49 5.14
N LEU A 19 -3.29 12.63 4.26
CA LEU A 19 -4.55 12.82 3.55
C LEU A 19 -5.47 11.61 3.72
N ASP A 20 -6.77 11.88 3.71
CA ASP A 20 -7.82 10.86 3.80
C ASP A 20 -8.21 10.31 2.41
N TYR A 21 -8.94 9.20 2.41
CA TYR A 21 -9.56 8.63 1.21
C TYR A 21 -10.79 9.46 0.78
N PRO A 22 -11.06 9.68 -0.52
CA PRO A 22 -10.34 9.15 -1.68
C PRO A 22 -8.99 9.83 -1.95
N PRO A 23 -8.00 9.11 -2.50
CA PRO A 23 -6.68 9.67 -2.78
C PRO A 23 -6.77 10.80 -3.79
N VAL A 24 -6.08 11.90 -3.49
CA VAL A 24 -5.83 13.00 -4.43
C VAL A 24 -4.37 12.94 -4.89
N ILE A 25 -4.12 13.19 -6.17
CA ILE A 25 -2.77 13.07 -6.76
C ILE A 25 -1.83 14.16 -6.23
N ARG A 26 -2.36 15.37 -5.99
CA ARG A 26 -1.59 16.54 -5.54
C ARG A 26 -2.02 17.01 -4.18
N CYS A 27 -1.04 17.37 -3.36
CA CYS A 27 -1.25 17.89 -2.03
C CYS A 27 -1.92 19.27 -2.10
N PRO A 28 -3.06 19.49 -1.42
CA PRO A 28 -3.76 20.77 -1.44
C PRO A 28 -3.00 21.88 -0.69
N LYS A 29 -1.99 21.53 0.11
CA LYS A 29 -1.18 22.49 0.87
C LYS A 29 0.00 23.05 0.04
N CYS A 30 0.63 22.23 -0.80
CA CYS A 30 1.89 22.60 -1.44
C CYS A 30 2.03 22.17 -2.91
N GLY A 31 1.03 21.51 -3.49
CA GLY A 31 1.05 21.05 -4.90
C GLY A 31 1.93 19.83 -5.19
N GLY A 32 2.70 19.35 -4.20
CA GLY A 32 3.55 18.16 -4.32
C GLY A 32 2.76 16.86 -4.47
N LEU A 33 3.43 15.79 -4.92
CA LEU A 33 2.81 14.47 -5.10
C LEU A 33 2.40 13.85 -3.77
N VAL A 34 1.32 13.08 -3.81
CA VAL A 34 0.83 12.27 -2.70
C VAL A 34 1.10 10.81 -3.01
N GLU A 35 1.71 10.10 -2.06
CA GLU A 35 2.04 8.69 -2.17
C GLU A 35 1.55 7.93 -0.94
N TYR A 36 1.34 6.62 -1.07
CA TYR A 36 1.06 5.76 0.06
C TYR A 36 2.37 5.41 0.78
N ARG A 37 2.51 5.81 2.03
CA ARG A 37 3.69 5.55 2.86
C ARG A 37 3.40 4.49 3.90
N ILE A 38 4.23 3.46 3.92
CA ILE A 38 4.16 2.34 4.84
C ILE A 38 5.12 2.60 6.01
N ASN A 39 4.68 2.28 7.23
CA ASN A 39 5.53 2.25 8.40
C ASN A 39 6.39 0.97 8.36
N ILE A 40 7.69 1.12 8.13
CA ILE A 40 8.63 0.01 7.92
C ILE A 40 8.84 -0.78 9.22
N GLU A 41 8.81 -0.11 10.37
CA GLU A 41 8.99 -0.73 11.67
C GLU A 41 7.91 -1.79 11.93
N ARG A 42 6.68 -1.54 11.45
CA ARG A 42 5.54 -2.45 11.55
C ARG A 42 5.55 -3.58 10.52
N LEU A 43 6.41 -3.54 9.50
CA LEU A 43 6.51 -4.61 8.50
C LEU A 43 7.10 -5.91 9.06
N LYS A 44 7.92 -5.82 10.13
CA LYS A 44 8.62 -6.97 10.71
C LYS A 44 7.69 -8.06 11.24
N GLU A 45 6.44 -7.71 11.52
CA GLU A 45 5.43 -8.59 12.12
C GLU A 45 4.51 -9.22 11.06
N ILE A 46 4.69 -8.89 9.78
CA ILE A 46 3.79 -9.34 8.70
C ILE A 46 4.26 -10.68 8.14
N ASP A 47 3.37 -11.66 8.21
CA ASP A 47 3.49 -12.92 7.49
C ASP A 47 2.82 -12.84 6.10
N LEU A 48 3.52 -13.35 5.08
CA LEU A 48 3.05 -13.39 3.69
C LEU A 48 2.63 -14.81 3.32
N SER A 49 1.46 -15.21 3.78
CA SER A 49 0.88 -16.53 3.53
C SER A 49 -0.16 -16.52 2.39
N GLY A 50 -0.51 -17.72 1.90
CA GLY A 50 -1.51 -17.92 0.86
C GLY A 50 -0.96 -18.18 -0.55
N GLU A 51 -1.85 -18.19 -1.55
CA GLU A 51 -1.54 -18.43 -2.97
C GLU A 51 -0.46 -17.45 -3.49
N PHE A 52 0.44 -17.90 -4.36
CA PHE A 52 1.46 -17.01 -4.97
C PHE A 52 0.82 -16.15 -6.06
N SER A 53 0.11 -15.11 -5.62
CA SER A 53 -0.58 -14.12 -6.43
C SER A 53 -0.22 -12.72 -5.96
N PHE A 54 -0.66 -11.70 -6.70
CA PHE A 54 -0.57 -10.30 -6.30
C PHE A 54 -1.14 -10.08 -4.88
N TRP A 55 -2.23 -10.76 -4.54
CA TRP A 55 -2.93 -10.58 -3.27
C TRP A 55 -2.23 -11.18 -2.05
N ARG A 56 -1.18 -12.01 -2.23
CA ARG A 56 -0.31 -12.43 -1.12
C ARG A 56 0.27 -11.23 -0.37
N TYR A 57 0.52 -10.13 -1.08
CA TYR A 57 1.12 -8.92 -0.55
C TYR A 57 0.10 -7.89 -0.04
N ARG A 58 -1.19 -8.27 0.08
CA ARG A 58 -2.26 -7.41 0.57
C ARG A 58 -1.93 -6.69 1.88
N PRO A 59 -1.25 -7.30 2.87
CA PRO A 59 -0.87 -6.58 4.07
C PRO A 59 -0.14 -5.27 3.78
N PHE A 60 0.69 -5.20 2.73
CA PHE A 60 1.45 -4.00 2.35
C PHE A 60 0.67 -2.97 1.54
N LEU A 61 -0.57 -3.27 1.13
CA LEU A 61 -1.40 -2.38 0.33
C LEU A 61 -2.25 -1.48 1.25
N PRO A 62 -2.77 -0.35 0.73
CA PRO A 62 -3.83 0.40 1.42
C PRO A 62 -5.00 -0.50 1.84
N GLU A 63 -5.81 -0.04 2.80
CA GLU A 63 -6.99 -0.79 3.22
C GLU A 63 -7.92 -1.05 2.02
N VAL A 64 -8.00 -2.31 1.60
CA VAL A 64 -8.91 -2.78 0.55
C VAL A 64 -10.13 -3.38 1.22
N LYS A 65 -11.33 -2.86 0.96
CA LYS A 65 -12.58 -3.43 1.49
C LYS A 65 -13.09 -4.60 0.65
N ASN A 66 -13.05 -4.44 -0.67
CA ASN A 66 -13.50 -5.45 -1.64
C ASN A 66 -12.36 -5.78 -2.61
N VAL A 67 -12.15 -7.07 -2.85
CA VAL A 67 -11.15 -7.55 -3.81
C VAL A 67 -11.85 -7.95 -5.11
N ALA A 68 -11.47 -7.30 -6.20
CA ALA A 68 -11.74 -7.77 -7.55
C ALA A 68 -10.43 -8.33 -8.12
N SER A 69 -10.40 -9.62 -8.45
CA SER A 69 -9.18 -10.31 -8.87
C SER A 69 -9.45 -11.33 -9.98
N MET A 70 -8.46 -11.52 -10.84
CA MET A 70 -8.38 -12.63 -11.80
C MET A 70 -7.23 -13.59 -11.46
N LYS A 71 -6.78 -13.61 -10.19
CA LYS A 71 -5.58 -14.33 -9.73
C LYS A 71 -4.29 -13.88 -10.44
N GLU A 72 -4.19 -12.59 -10.70
CA GLU A 72 -3.01 -11.96 -11.27
C GLU A 72 -1.78 -12.06 -10.35
N GLY A 73 -0.60 -11.84 -10.92
CA GLY A 73 0.68 -12.11 -10.26
C GLY A 73 1.16 -13.52 -10.52
N GLY A 74 2.22 -13.95 -9.82
CA GLY A 74 2.80 -15.29 -10.01
C GLY A 74 3.38 -15.52 -11.40
N THR A 75 3.65 -14.46 -12.16
CA THR A 75 4.21 -14.56 -13.52
C THR A 75 5.50 -15.38 -13.48
N PRO A 76 5.62 -16.46 -14.27
CA PRO A 76 6.78 -17.33 -14.22
C PRO A 76 8.08 -16.56 -14.50
N PHE A 77 9.10 -16.79 -13.68
CA PHE A 77 10.43 -16.24 -13.87
C PHE A 77 11.32 -17.29 -14.56
N TYR A 78 11.62 -17.07 -15.84
CA TYR A 78 12.43 -17.99 -16.64
C TYR A 78 13.91 -17.58 -16.63
N ARG A 79 14.80 -18.56 -16.58
CA ARG A 79 16.24 -18.33 -16.75
C ARG A 79 16.53 -17.93 -18.20
N ALA A 80 17.25 -16.83 -18.39
CA ALA A 80 17.76 -16.42 -19.70
C ALA A 80 18.83 -17.41 -20.20
N LYS A 81 18.90 -17.60 -21.52
CA LYS A 81 19.88 -18.48 -22.17
C LYS A 81 21.28 -17.89 -22.16
#